data_AF-A0A2Z6IJ51-F1
#
_entry.id   AF-A0A2Z6IJ51-F1
#
_cell.length_a   1.000
_cell.length_b   1.000
_cell.length_c   1.000
_cell.angle_alpha   90.00
_cell.angle_beta   90.00
_cell.angle_gamma   90.00
#
_symmetry.space_group_name_H-M   'P 1'
#
loop_
_entity.id
_entity.type
_entity.pdbx_description
1 polymer ?
#
loop_
_entity_poly.entity_id
_entity_poly.type
_entity_poly.pdbx_seq_one_letter_code
_entity_poly.pdbx_strand_id
1 'polypeptide(L)' 'MHHGWSRLREILSVQQRVTATFRQRDGRTLHVRKATVPDPELREIHTMLNLPSNPGGIKKQTI' A
#
# COMPACT_ATOMS: atom_id res chain seq x y z
N MET A 1 22.44 0.37 9.09
CA MET A 1 21.43 -0.56 9.64
C MET A 1 21.73 -1.97 9.16
N HIS A 2 22.18 -2.87 10.04
CA HIS A 2 22.24 -4.31 9.72
C HIS A 2 20.99 -4.97 10.31
N HIS A 3 19.86 -4.84 9.63
CA HIS A 3 18.73 -5.72 9.91
C HIS A 3 19.09 -7.10 9.37
N GLY A 4 19.14 -8.12 10.23
CA GLY A 4 19.13 -9.50 9.75
C GLY A 4 17.83 -9.77 8.97
N TRP A 5 17.84 -10.77 8.10
CA TRP A 5 16.69 -11.10 7.24
C TRP A 5 15.37 -11.28 8.00
N SER A 6 15.42 -11.80 9.23
CA SER A 6 14.23 -11.94 10.10
C SER A 6 13.61 -10.59 10.44
N ARG A 7 14.42 -9.61 10.84
CA ARG A 7 13.94 -8.27 11.20
C ARG A 7 13.37 -7.55 9.99
N LEU A 8 14.00 -7.68 8.83
CA LEU A 8 13.48 -7.09 7.60
C LEU A 8 12.09 -7.66 7.25
N ARG A 9 11.90 -8.97 7.42
CA ARG A 9 10.60 -9.62 7.17
C ARG A 9 9.51 -9.12 8.11
N GLU A 10 9.83 -8.93 9.40
CA GLU A 10 8.89 -8.34 10.37
C GLU A 10 8.47 -6.93 9.93
N ILE A 11 9.44 -6.05 9.61
CA ILE A 11 9.14 -4.67 9.20
C ILE A 11 8.31 -4.64 7.92
N LEU A 12 8.62 -5.48 6.93
CA LEU A 12 7.86 -5.54 5.67
C LEU A 12 6.46 -6.13 5.84
N SER A 13 6.22 -6.93 6.89
CA SER A 13 4.94 -7.65 7.09
C SER A 13 3.76 -6.72 7.41
N VAL A 14 4.01 -5.48 7.85
CA VAL A 14 2.98 -4.50 8.21
C VAL A 14 2.25 -3.91 7.00
N GLN A 15 2.83 -4.02 5.80
CA GLN A 15 2.24 -3.47 4.58
C GLN A 15 0.96 -4.23 4.21
N GLN A 16 -0.17 -3.52 4.14
CA GLN A 16 -1.47 -4.12 3.81
C GLN A 16 -2.10 -3.44 2.59
N ARG A 17 -3.07 -4.13 1.99
CA ARG A 17 -3.94 -3.60 0.94
C ARG A 17 -5.39 -3.65 1.39
N VAL A 18 -6.02 -2.47 1.44
CA VAL A 18 -7.43 -2.31 1.76
C VAL A 18 -8.23 -2.27 0.45
N THR A 19 -9.32 -3.02 0.38
CA THR A 19 -10.28 -2.99 -0.73
C THR A 19 -11.66 -2.64 -0.19
N ALA A 20 -12.24 -1.57 -0.71
CA ALA A 20 -13.60 -1.14 -0.43
C ALA A 20 -14.44 -1.25 -1.70
N THR A 21 -15.68 -1.72 -1.56
CA THR A 21 -16.61 -1.93 -2.67
C THR A 21 -17.84 -1.06 -2.47
N PHE A 22 -18.21 -0.29 -3.48
CA PHE A 22 -19.34 0.62 -3.46
C PHE A 22 -20.32 0.29 -4.59
N ARG A 23 -21.62 0.42 -4.32
CA ARG A 23 -22.66 0.36 -5.35
C ARG A 23 -22.94 1.77 -5.87
N GLN A 24 -22.89 1.93 -7.19
CA GLN A 24 -23.18 3.18 -7.87
C GLN A 24 -24.68 3.28 -8.20
N ARG A 25 -25.18 4.51 -8.37
CA ARG A 25 -26.60 4.77 -8.67
C ARG A 25 -27.09 4.10 -9.96
N ASP A 26 -26.19 3.90 -10.92
CA ASP A 26 -26.45 3.25 -12.21
C ASP A 26 -26.36 1.71 -12.16
N GLY A 27 -26.23 1.12 -10.96
CA GLY A 27 -26.14 -0.32 -10.76
C GLY A 27 -24.72 -0.89 -10.87
N ARG A 28 -23.72 -0.10 -11.30
CA ARG A 28 -22.32 -0.54 -11.38
C ARG A 28 -21.69 -0.70 -9.99
N THR A 29 -20.57 -1.43 -9.94
CA THR A 29 -19.77 -1.64 -8.73
C THR A 29 -18.42 -0.96 -8.84
N LEU A 30 -18.12 -0.05 -7.91
CA LEU A 30 -16.83 0.61 -7.80
C LEU A 30 -15.96 -0.14 -6.77
N HIS A 31 -14.82 -0.68 -7.21
CA HIS A 31 -13.80 -1.23 -6.34
C HIS A 31 -12.68 -0.22 -6.11
N VAL A 32 -12.57 0.28 -4.89
CA VAL A 32 -11.47 1.15 -4.46
C VAL A 32 -10.45 0.30 -3.73
N ARG A 33 -9.23 0.24 -4.25
CA ARG A 33 -8.09 -0.44 -3.62
C ARG A 33 -7.04 0.58 -3.22
N LYS A 34 -6.48 0.45 -2.03
CA LYS A 34 -5.44 1.35 -1.51
C LYS A 34 -4.43 0.56 -0.68
N ALA A 35 -3.15 0.84 -0.90
CA ALA A 35 -2.08 0.36 -0.02
C ALA A 35 -2.08 1.19 1.27
N THR A 36 -1.79 0.55 2.40
CA THR A 36 -1.59 1.28 3.66
C THR A 36 -0.35 2.16 3.58
N VAL A 37 -0.37 3.26 4.34
CA VAL A 37 0.83 4.09 4.51
C VAL A 37 1.82 3.32 5.38
N PRO A 38 3.11 3.27 5.01
CA PRO A 38 4.17 2.68 5.82
C PRO A 38 4.19 3.26 7.23
N ASP A 39 4.42 2.40 8.21
CA ASP A 39 4.77 2.84 9.56
C ASP A 39 6.19 3.48 9.56
N PRO A 40 6.64 4.08 10.67
CA PRO A 40 7.93 4.76 10.71
C PRO A 40 9.12 3.88 10.29
N GLU A 41 9.18 2.62 10.71
CA GLU A 41 10.28 1.70 10.37
C GLU A 41 10.27 1.30 8.89
N LEU A 42 9.10 0.98 8.34
CA LEU A 42 8.97 0.68 6.91
C LEU A 42 9.24 1.90 6.04
N ARG A 43 8.88 3.10 6.52
CA ARG A 43 9.16 4.37 5.83
C ARG A 43 10.66 4.64 5.73
N GLU A 44 11.44 4.30 6.74
CA GLU A 44 12.91 4.42 6.68
C GLU A 44 13.48 3.54 5.57
N ILE A 45 13.02 2.29 5.47
CA ILE A 45 13.42 1.37 4.39
C ILE A 45 13.01 1.95 3.02
N HIS A 46 11.78 2.42 2.87
CA HIS A 46 11.34 3.04 1.62
C HIS A 46 12.19 4.25 1.25
N THR A 47 12.54 5.09 2.22
CA THR A 47 13.38 6.28 2.01
C THR A 47 14.79 5.89 1.56
N MET A 48 15.41 4.91 2.24
CA MET A 48 16.73 4.39 1.88
C MET A 48 16.76 3.78 0.47
N LEU A 49 15.69 3.11 0.07
CA LEU A 49 15.54 2.47 -1.24
C LEU A 49 14.98 3.41 -2.32
N ASN A 50 14.71 4.67 -1.98
CA ASN A 50 14.06 5.64 -2.85
C ASN A 50 12.73 5.14 -3.46
N LEU A 51 11.93 4.43 -2.65
CA LEU A 51 10.62 3.90 -3.01
C LEU A 51 9.49 4.87 -2.61
N PRO A 52 8.39 4.91 -3.38
CA PRO A 52 7.23 5.71 -3.01
C PRO A 52 6.59 5.17 -1.73
N SER A 53 6.11 6.07 -0.86
CA SER A 53 5.39 5.71 0.37
C SER A 53 4.02 5.08 0.09
N ASN A 54 3.41 5.32 -1.06
CA ASN A 54 2.12 4.72 -1.42
C ASN A 54 2.21 4.04 -2.81
N PRO A 55 2.55 2.75 -2.86
CA PRO A 55 2.68 2.03 -4.12
C PRO A 55 1.32 1.93 -4.85
N GLY A 56 1.35 2.08 -6.17
CA GLY A 56 0.19 1.87 -7.05
C GLY A 56 -0.56 3.13 -7.50
N GLY A 57 -0.41 4.26 -6.80
CA GLY A 57 -1.02 5.53 -7.17
C GLY A 57 -2.55 5.48 -7.29
N ILE A 58 -3.16 6.55 -7.84
CA ILE A 58 -4.59 6.56 -8.17
C ILE A 58 -4.72 6.22 -9.66
N LYS A 59 -5.27 5.04 -9.97
CA LYS A 59 -5.69 4.68 -11.34
C LYS A 59 -7.21 4.60 -11.38
N LYS A 60 -7.84 5.60 -12.00
CA LYS A 60 -9.27 5.55 -12.32
C LYS A 60 -9.42 4.75 -13.60
N GLN A 61 -10.11 3.63 -13.54
CA GLN A 61 -10.56 2.95 -14.75
C GLN A 61 -11.84 3.65 -15.21
N THR A 62 -11.70 4.52 -16.22
CA THR A 62 -12.86 5.04 -16.95
C THR A 62 -13.25 3.95 -17.95
N ILE A 63 -14.51 3.49 -17.86
CA ILE A 63 -15.13 2.61 -18.86
C ILE A 63 -15.43 3.46 -20.09
#